data_AF-A0A6A0HBW5-F1
#
_entry.id   AF-A0A6A0HBW5-F1
#
_cell.length_a   1.000
_cell.length_b   1.000
_cell.length_c   1.000
_cell.angle_alpha   90.00
_cell.angle_beta   90.00
_cell.angle_gamma   90.00
#
_symmetry.space_group_name_H-M   'P 1'
#
loop_
_entity.id
_entity.type
_entity.pdbx_description
1 polymer ?
#
loop_
_entity_poly.entity_id
_entity_poly.type
_entity_poly.pdbx_seq_one_letter_code
_entity_poly.pdbx_strand_id
1 'polypeptide(L)'
;MLGSTSCLKEKLYGKQKVYVADQSRFPAVDEQALKALEQRVAELTESVDGQKQAVQQAEAALKAISSTLTTKELEAYFPDAQLRQQNEAMESRLVPLKTQQSPISKEERQRLERRRSEAVLQWRRRKRIAREVLDAILEGYPKSKKELYEDIGIETDEDLGVKMPQ
;
A
#
# COMPACT_ATOMS: atom_id res chain seq x y z
N MET A 1 -0.11 77.86 -2.08
CA MET A 1 1.09 78.70 -2.15
C MET A 1 2.29 77.91 -1.62
N LEU A 2 2.94 77.08 -2.45
CA LEU A 2 4.18 76.34 -2.09
C LEU A 2 5.45 77.03 -2.64
N GLY A 3 5.30 78.19 -3.30
CA GLY A 3 6.41 78.94 -3.91
C GLY A 3 7.26 79.77 -2.93
N SER A 4 7.06 79.61 -1.62
CA SER A 4 7.76 80.38 -0.57
C SER A 4 8.54 79.50 0.41
N THR A 5 8.57 78.19 0.20
CA THR A 5 9.43 77.27 0.96
C THR A 5 10.74 77.09 0.21
N SER A 6 11.86 77.38 0.88
CA SER A 6 13.26 77.34 0.40
C SER A 6 13.76 75.97 -0.10
N CYS A 7 12.86 75.04 -0.40
CA CYS A 7 13.14 73.68 -0.81
C CYS A 7 12.85 73.37 -2.28
N LEU A 8 12.21 74.28 -3.03
CA LEU A 8 11.76 74.03 -4.40
C LEU A 8 12.32 75.10 -5.36
N LYS A 9 12.82 74.65 -6.52
CA LYS A 9 13.18 75.50 -7.66
C LYS A 9 12.06 75.45 -8.70
N GLU A 10 11.61 76.62 -9.14
CA GLU A 10 10.62 76.79 -10.20
C GLU A 10 11.33 77.04 -11.54
N LYS A 11 10.92 76.33 -12.59
CA LYS A 11 11.32 76.63 -13.97
C LYS A 11 10.09 76.74 -14.87
N LEU A 12 10.04 77.82 -15.64
CA LEU A 12 8.96 78.08 -16.60
C LEU A 12 9.30 77.43 -17.95
N TYR A 13 8.36 76.64 -18.46
CA TYR A 13 8.38 76.10 -19.82
C TYR A 13 7.11 76.57 -20.54
N GLY A 14 7.25 77.65 -21.33
CA GLY A 14 6.11 78.29 -21.99
C GLY A 14 5.10 78.82 -20.98
N LYS A 15 3.85 78.31 -21.03
CA LYS A 15 2.77 78.69 -20.10
C LYS A 15 2.73 77.85 -18.80
N GLN A 16 3.58 76.83 -18.66
CA GLN A 16 3.55 75.90 -17.53
C GLN A 16 4.76 76.13 -16.59
N LYS A 17 4.51 76.00 -15.29
CA LYS A 17 5.52 76.05 -14.23
C LYS A 17 5.82 74.63 -13.76
N VAL A 18 7.10 74.24 -13.78
CA VAL A 18 7.58 72.98 -13.22
C VAL A 18 8.32 73.30 -11.93
N TYR A 19 7.94 72.63 -10.85
CA TYR A 19 8.58 72.74 -9.54
C TYR A 19 9.37 71.47 -9.27
N VAL A 20 10.65 71.61 -8.91
CA VAL A 20 11.52 70.49 -8.57
C VAL A 20 12.18 70.76 -7.24
N ALA A 21 12.45 69.73 -6.45
CA ALA A 21 13.26 69.84 -5.24
C ALA A 21 14.61 70.47 -5.57
N ASP A 22 15.04 71.41 -4.74
CA ASP A 22 16.31 72.09 -4.94
C ASP A 22 17.48 71.13 -4.66
N GLN A 23 18.09 70.63 -5.74
CA GLN A 23 19.22 69.70 -5.65
C GLN A 23 20.49 70.31 -5.04
N SER A 24 20.66 71.66 -5.03
CA SER A 24 21.83 72.27 -4.37
C SER A 24 21.83 72.18 -2.85
N ARG A 25 20.73 71.70 -2.27
CA ARG A 25 20.62 71.45 -0.81
C ARG A 25 21.17 70.07 -0.42
N PHE A 26 21.42 69.20 -1.38
CA PHE A 26 22.04 67.90 -1.14
C PHE A 26 23.56 68.04 -1.27
N PRO A 27 24.34 67.36 -0.41
CA PRO A 27 25.79 67.35 -0.53
C PRO A 27 26.21 66.75 -1.87
N ALA A 28 27.26 67.30 -2.47
CA ALA A 28 27.89 66.68 -3.63
C ALA A 28 28.51 65.35 -3.17
N VAL A 29 28.05 64.26 -3.78
CA VAL A 29 28.56 62.91 -3.48
C VAL A 29 29.78 62.68 -4.37
N ASP A 30 30.92 62.37 -3.74
CA ASP A 30 32.12 61.97 -4.48
C ASP A 30 32.01 60.50 -4.97
N GLU A 31 32.82 60.13 -5.94
CA GLU A 31 32.76 58.81 -6.57
C GLU A 31 33.11 57.66 -5.60
N GLN A 32 33.91 57.93 -4.56
CA GLN A 32 34.25 56.93 -3.54
C GLN A 32 33.07 56.68 -2.60
N ALA A 33 32.39 57.75 -2.16
CA ALA A 33 31.18 57.68 -1.35
C ALA A 33 30.04 56.96 -2.10
N LEU A 34 29.93 57.18 -3.42
CA LEU A 34 28.96 56.47 -4.25
C LEU A 34 29.26 54.97 -4.32
N LYS A 35 30.53 54.59 -4.57
CA LYS A 35 30.96 53.18 -4.58
C LYS A 35 30.76 52.50 -3.22
N ALA A 36 31.01 53.22 -2.12
CA ALA A 36 30.77 52.71 -0.78
C ALA A 36 29.27 52.45 -0.51
N LEU A 37 28.39 53.34 -0.99
CA LEU A 37 26.93 53.15 -0.92
C LEU A 37 26.48 51.96 -1.78
N GLU A 38 27.01 51.79 -3.00
CA GLU A 38 26.72 50.64 -3.86
C GLU A 38 27.13 49.32 -3.20
N GLN A 39 28.31 49.26 -2.59
CA GLN A 39 28.76 48.10 -1.80
C GLN A 39 27.81 47.83 -0.62
N ARG A 40 27.43 48.88 0.12
CA ARG A 40 26.49 48.77 1.25
C ARG A 40 25.13 48.24 0.81
N VAL A 41 24.62 48.70 -0.34
CA VAL A 41 23.36 48.22 -0.92
C VAL A 41 23.48 46.76 -1.32
N ALA A 42 24.60 46.35 -1.93
CA ALA A 42 24.84 44.96 -2.29
C ALA A 42 24.87 44.05 -1.04
N GLU A 43 25.65 44.43 -0.02
CA GLU A 43 25.74 43.71 1.27
C GLU A 43 24.36 43.57 1.94
N LEU A 44 23.60 44.66 2.01
CA LEU A 44 22.28 44.64 2.63
C LEU A 44 21.28 43.81 1.83
N THR A 45 21.37 43.83 0.50
CA THR A 45 20.51 43.03 -0.37
C THR A 45 20.78 41.54 -0.16
N GLU A 46 22.05 41.14 -0.13
CA GLU A 46 22.45 39.76 0.13
C GLU A 46 22.02 39.30 1.53
N SER A 47 22.19 40.16 2.55
CA SER A 47 21.74 39.87 3.91
C SER A 47 20.22 39.68 3.98
N VAL A 48 19.44 40.52 3.29
CA VAL A 48 17.98 40.44 3.26
C VAL A 48 17.53 39.16 2.57
N ASP A 49 18.15 38.80 1.44
CA ASP A 49 17.80 37.59 0.71
C ASP A 49 18.16 36.32 1.49
N GLY A 50 19.30 36.31 2.18
CA GLY A 50 19.66 35.23 3.10
C GLY A 50 18.66 35.07 4.25
N GLN A 51 18.23 36.17 4.87
CA GLN A 51 17.21 36.12 5.93
C GLN A 51 15.85 35.64 5.40
N LYS A 52 15.42 36.09 4.21
CA LYS A 52 14.18 35.60 3.60
C LYS A 52 14.21 34.10 3.35
N GLN A 53 15.32 33.57 2.83
CA GLN A 53 15.48 32.13 2.63
C GLN A 53 15.42 31.36 3.95
N ALA A 54 16.09 31.86 5.00
CA ALA A 54 16.06 31.24 6.32
C ALA A 54 14.63 31.20 6.91
N VAL A 55 13.88 32.30 6.78
CA VAL A 55 12.47 32.37 7.20
C VAL A 55 11.63 31.37 6.42
N GLN A 56 11.77 31.32 5.09
CA GLN A 56 11.01 30.39 4.25
C GLN A 56 11.29 28.93 4.62
N GLN A 57 12.54 28.58 4.92
CA GLN A 57 12.91 27.24 5.38
C GLN A 57 12.31 26.92 6.76
N ALA A 58 12.36 27.86 7.70
CA ALA A 58 11.78 27.70 9.03
C ALA A 58 10.25 27.55 8.98
N GLU A 59 9.56 28.33 8.14
CA GLU A 59 8.12 28.22 7.91
C GLU A 59 7.74 26.86 7.29
N ALA A 60 8.51 26.39 6.32
CA ALA A 60 8.30 25.08 5.72
C ALA A 60 8.46 23.95 6.75
N ALA A 61 9.49 24.01 7.59
CA ALA A 61 9.72 23.06 8.68
C ALA A 61 8.59 23.11 9.72
N LEU A 62 8.17 24.32 10.13
CA LEU A 62 7.07 24.51 11.07
C LEU A 62 5.76 23.94 10.51
N LYS A 63 5.47 24.18 9.22
CA LYS A 63 4.29 23.62 8.56
C LYS A 63 4.34 22.10 8.50
N ALA A 64 5.48 21.51 8.17
CA ALA A 64 5.65 20.06 8.15
C ALA A 64 5.36 19.46 9.54
N ILE A 65 5.96 20.02 10.59
CA ILE A 65 5.80 19.54 11.97
C ILE A 65 4.38 19.76 12.49
N SER A 66 3.78 20.92 12.22
CA SER A 66 2.42 21.24 12.70
C SER A 66 1.30 20.55 11.90
N SER A 67 1.59 20.08 10.68
CA SER A 67 0.63 19.29 9.89
C SER A 67 0.46 17.85 10.38
N THR A 68 1.34 17.39 11.27
CA THR A 68 1.26 16.08 11.90
C THR A 68 0.76 16.20 13.34
N LEU A 69 -0.05 15.24 13.78
CA LEU A 69 -0.45 15.14 15.18
C LEU A 69 0.78 15.05 16.08
N THR A 70 0.76 15.79 17.18
CA THR A 70 1.81 15.70 18.19
C THR A 70 1.78 14.33 18.87
N THR A 71 2.91 13.89 19.44
CA THR A 71 3.01 12.61 20.15
C THR A 71 1.95 12.48 21.25
N LYS A 72 1.67 13.57 21.98
CA LYS A 72 0.64 13.59 23.04
C LYS A 72 -0.77 13.43 22.49
N GLU A 73 -1.06 14.02 21.34
CA GLU A 73 -2.37 13.85 20.70
C GLU A 73 -2.51 12.44 20.12
N LEU A 74 -1.45 11.88 19.51
CA LEU A 74 -1.43 10.49 19.07
C LEU A 74 -1.68 9.52 20.23
N GLU A 75 -1.05 9.73 21.39
CA GLU A 75 -1.29 8.93 22.60
C GLU A 75 -2.72 9.05 23.13
N ALA A 76 -3.36 10.23 22.98
CA ALA A 76 -4.75 10.44 23.36
C ALA A 76 -5.74 9.77 22.40
N TYR A 77 -5.48 9.83 21.09
CA TYR A 77 -6.33 9.20 20.06
C TYR A 77 -6.15 7.69 20.00
N PHE A 78 -4.94 7.21 20.22
CA PHE A 78 -4.58 5.80 20.19
C PHE A 78 -3.76 5.44 21.43
N PRO A 79 -4.42 5.22 22.58
CA PRO A 79 -3.72 4.72 23.75
C PRO A 79 -3.04 3.40 23.39
N ASP A 80 -1.73 3.30 23.65
CA ASP A 80 -0.93 2.10 23.39
C ASP A 80 -1.58 0.83 23.95
N ALA A 81 -2.27 0.96 25.08
CA ALA A 81 -3.03 -0.12 25.70
C ALA A 81 -4.15 -0.64 24.80
N GLN A 82 -4.89 0.25 24.13
CA GLN A 82 -6.00 -0.12 23.24
C GLN A 82 -5.48 -0.78 21.96
N LEU A 83 -4.40 -0.25 21.37
CA LEU A 83 -3.77 -0.86 20.18
C LEU A 83 -3.21 -2.25 20.49
N ARG A 84 -2.53 -2.41 21.63
CA ARG A 84 -2.02 -3.72 22.08
C ARG A 84 -3.15 -4.71 22.31
N GLN A 85 -4.23 -4.28 22.96
CA GLN A 85 -5.40 -5.13 23.19
C GLN A 85 -6.05 -5.57 21.87
N GLN A 86 -6.17 -4.67 20.89
CA GLN A 86 -6.71 -5.01 19.57
C GLN A 86 -5.81 -5.97 18.81
N ASN A 87 -4.49 -5.76 18.84
CA ASN A 87 -3.53 -6.66 18.21
C ASN A 87 -3.57 -8.05 18.85
N GLU A 88 -3.61 -8.13 20.18
CA GLU A 88 -3.70 -9.39 20.91
C GLU A 88 -5.03 -10.12 20.65
N ALA A 89 -6.15 -9.39 20.58
CA ALA A 89 -7.45 -9.95 20.19
C ALA A 89 -7.46 -10.46 18.73
N MET A 90 -6.74 -9.80 17.82
CA MET A 90 -6.63 -10.25 16.43
C MET A 90 -5.68 -11.44 16.28
N GLU A 91 -4.54 -11.43 16.98
CA GLU A 91 -3.59 -12.54 17.01
C GLU A 91 -4.20 -13.80 17.62
N SER A 92 -4.91 -13.67 18.74
CA SER A 92 -5.63 -14.80 19.36
C SER A 92 -6.70 -15.42 18.45
N ARG A 93 -7.27 -14.66 17.51
CA ARG A 93 -8.17 -15.18 16.47
C ARG A 93 -7.43 -15.75 15.26
N LEU A 94 -6.27 -15.21 14.92
CA LEU A 94 -5.46 -15.66 13.78
C LEU A 94 -4.70 -16.95 14.05
N VAL A 95 -4.16 -17.13 15.27
CA VAL A 95 -3.43 -18.33 15.69
C VAL A 95 -4.23 -19.61 15.43
N PRO A 96 -5.49 -19.77 15.87
CA PRO A 96 -6.25 -20.99 15.63
C PRO A 96 -6.56 -21.20 14.14
N LEU A 97 -6.67 -20.14 13.34
CA LEU A 97 -6.99 -20.23 11.91
C LEU A 97 -5.77 -20.56 11.05
N LYS A 98 -4.59 -20.02 11.36
CA LYS A 98 -3.34 -20.35 10.65
C LYS A 98 -2.86 -21.76 10.96
N THR A 99 -3.13 -22.20 12.19
CA THR A 99 -2.80 -23.55 12.63
C THR A 99 -3.81 -24.59 12.11
N GLN A 100 -5.03 -24.17 11.74
CA GLN A 100 -6.01 -25.04 11.07
C GLN A 100 -5.83 -25.02 9.55
N GLN A 101 -5.02 -25.95 9.02
CA GLN A 101 -5.09 -26.34 7.62
C GLN A 101 -6.50 -26.91 7.33
N SER A 102 -7.32 -26.10 6.66
CA SER A 102 -8.66 -26.41 6.15
C SER A 102 -9.63 -26.98 7.21
N PRO A 103 -10.39 -26.13 7.92
CA PRO A 103 -11.50 -26.62 8.75
C PRO A 103 -12.62 -27.09 7.82
N ILE A 104 -12.51 -28.34 7.33
CA ILE A 104 -13.63 -29.02 6.70
C ILE A 104 -14.76 -28.98 7.73
N SER A 105 -15.90 -28.40 7.32
CA SER A 105 -17.10 -28.38 8.15
C SER A 105 -17.40 -29.81 8.62
N LYS A 106 -17.84 -29.97 9.87
CA LYS A 106 -18.18 -31.30 10.40
C LYS A 106 -19.20 -32.02 9.52
N GLU A 107 -20.15 -31.27 8.98
CA GLU A 107 -21.19 -31.81 8.10
C GLU A 107 -20.62 -32.24 6.75
N GLU A 108 -19.71 -31.45 6.20
CA GLU A 108 -19.06 -31.76 4.94
C GLU A 108 -18.14 -32.97 5.04
N ARG A 109 -17.39 -33.07 6.15
CA ARG A 109 -16.57 -34.25 6.47
C ARG A 109 -17.43 -35.51 6.55
N GLN A 110 -18.54 -35.46 7.28
CA GLN A 110 -19.45 -36.59 7.40
C GLN A 110 -20.07 -36.99 6.06
N ARG A 111 -20.42 -36.02 5.23
CA ARG A 111 -20.94 -36.29 3.88
C ARG A 111 -19.90 -36.98 3.01
N LEU A 112 -18.65 -36.53 3.03
CA LEU A 112 -17.56 -37.14 2.27
C LEU A 112 -17.26 -38.57 2.75
N GLU A 113 -17.26 -38.80 4.06
CA GLU A 113 -17.06 -40.13 4.65
C GLU A 113 -18.18 -41.10 4.27
N ARG A 114 -19.45 -40.66 4.31
CA ARG A 114 -20.59 -41.48 3.86
C ARG A 114 -20.50 -41.83 2.38
N ARG A 115 -20.17 -40.85 1.54
CA ARG A 115 -20.00 -41.09 0.10
C ARG A 115 -18.89 -42.08 -0.19
N ARG A 116 -17.77 -41.96 0.52
CA ARG A 116 -16.64 -42.90 0.40
C ARG A 116 -17.07 -44.31 0.82
N SER A 117 -17.78 -44.47 1.95
CA SER A 117 -18.20 -45.78 2.43
C SER A 117 -19.21 -46.44 1.49
N GLU A 118 -20.18 -45.67 0.99
CA GLU A 118 -21.15 -46.14 0.00
C GLU A 118 -20.45 -46.58 -1.29
N ALA A 119 -19.51 -45.77 -1.80
CA ALA A 119 -18.76 -46.11 -3.01
C ALA A 119 -17.95 -47.41 -2.86
N VAL A 120 -17.28 -47.60 -1.71
CA VAL A 120 -16.53 -48.84 -1.43
C VAL A 120 -17.46 -50.04 -1.30
N LEU A 121 -18.63 -49.89 -0.67
CA LEU A 121 -19.63 -50.95 -0.56
C LEU A 121 -20.12 -51.38 -1.95
N GLN A 122 -20.42 -50.41 -2.81
CA GLN A 122 -20.87 -50.69 -4.18
C GLN A 122 -19.77 -51.36 -5.00
N TRP A 123 -18.53 -50.93 -4.86
CA TRP A 123 -17.39 -51.58 -5.51
C TRP A 123 -17.25 -53.04 -5.07
N ARG A 124 -17.29 -53.35 -3.77
CA ARG A 124 -17.26 -54.73 -3.23
C ARG A 124 -18.39 -55.58 -3.81
N ARG A 125 -19.61 -55.06 -3.76
CA ARG A 125 -20.80 -55.79 -4.22
C ARG A 125 -20.72 -56.09 -5.71
N ARG A 126 -20.40 -55.08 -6.53
CA ARG A 126 -20.32 -55.23 -7.99
C ARG A 126 -19.19 -56.17 -8.39
N LYS A 127 -18.01 -56.06 -7.78
CA LYS A 127 -16.88 -56.97 -8.03
C LYS A 127 -17.26 -58.42 -7.70
N ARG A 128 -17.96 -58.64 -6.58
CA ARG A 128 -18.43 -59.98 -6.21
C ARG A 128 -19.40 -60.56 -7.24
N ILE A 129 -20.44 -59.80 -7.62
CA ILE A 129 -21.45 -60.26 -8.60
C ILE A 129 -20.80 -60.53 -9.96
N ALA A 130 -19.94 -59.62 -10.44
CA ALA A 130 -19.23 -59.82 -11.71
C ALA A 130 -18.38 -61.09 -11.68
N ARG A 131 -17.70 -61.35 -10.55
CA ARG A 131 -16.92 -62.58 -10.37
C ARG A 131 -17.79 -63.83 -10.35
N GLU A 132 -18.93 -63.82 -9.65
CA GLU A 132 -19.88 -64.95 -9.63
C GLU A 132 -20.38 -65.28 -11.04
N VAL A 133 -20.72 -64.26 -11.85
CA VAL A 133 -21.14 -64.44 -13.24
C VAL A 133 -20.00 -64.99 -14.11
N LEU A 134 -18.79 -64.47 -13.95
CA LEU A 134 -17.63 -64.95 -14.72
C LEU A 134 -17.26 -66.38 -14.35
N ASP A 135 -17.32 -66.73 -13.07
CA ASP A 135 -17.04 -68.10 -12.61
C ASP A 135 -18.10 -69.07 -13.17
N ALA A 136 -19.39 -68.69 -13.23
CA ALA A 136 -20.45 -69.49 -13.87
C ALA A 136 -20.24 -69.68 -15.39
N ILE A 137 -19.74 -68.66 -16.09
CA ILE A 137 -19.39 -68.79 -17.52
C ILE A 137 -18.20 -69.73 -17.70
N LEU A 138 -17.20 -69.63 -16.81
CA LEU A 138 -16.00 -70.45 -16.86
C LEU A 138 -16.27 -71.94 -16.66
N GLU A 139 -17.31 -72.32 -15.92
CA GLU A 139 -17.72 -73.72 -15.76
C GLU A 139 -18.04 -74.41 -17.09
N GLY A 140 -18.49 -73.66 -18.10
CA GLY A 140 -18.78 -74.16 -19.44
C GLY A 140 -17.76 -73.75 -20.51
N TYR A 141 -16.71 -73.02 -20.14
CA TYR A 141 -15.77 -72.43 -21.11
C TYR A 141 -14.58 -73.36 -21.34
N PRO A 142 -14.22 -73.69 -22.61
CA PRO A 142 -13.21 -74.70 -22.90
C PRO A 142 -11.75 -74.24 -22.66
N LYS A 143 -11.52 -72.94 -22.39
CA LYS A 143 -10.18 -72.33 -22.25
C LYS A 143 -9.97 -71.72 -20.85
N SER A 144 -8.78 -71.17 -20.61
CA SER A 144 -8.40 -70.61 -19.31
C SER A 144 -9.12 -69.31 -18.97
N LYS A 145 -9.17 -68.97 -17.67
CA LYS A 145 -9.76 -67.72 -17.16
C LYS A 145 -9.12 -66.46 -17.73
N LYS A 146 -7.81 -66.49 -17.97
CA LYS A 146 -7.07 -65.34 -18.52
C LYS A 146 -7.45 -65.08 -19.97
N GLU A 147 -7.51 -66.14 -20.78
CA GLU A 147 -7.95 -66.04 -22.17
C GLU A 147 -9.39 -65.56 -22.27
N LEU A 148 -10.29 -66.00 -21.38
CA LEU A 148 -11.66 -65.48 -21.34
C LEU A 148 -11.69 -63.96 -21.08
N TYR A 149 -10.85 -63.49 -20.14
CA TYR A 149 -10.82 -62.07 -19.78
C TYR A 149 -10.24 -61.23 -20.91
N GLU A 150 -9.21 -61.71 -21.59
CA GLU A 150 -8.65 -61.06 -22.79
C GLU A 150 -9.67 -61.05 -23.94
N ASP A 151 -10.33 -62.18 -24.23
CA ASP A 151 -11.30 -62.32 -25.31
C ASP A 151 -12.52 -61.38 -25.12
N ILE A 152 -12.95 -61.16 -23.87
CA ILE A 152 -14.09 -60.29 -23.53
C ILE A 152 -13.63 -58.85 -23.22
N GLY A 153 -12.34 -58.62 -23.05
CA GLY A 153 -11.76 -57.30 -22.74
C GLY A 153 -12.01 -56.84 -21.30
N ILE A 154 -11.93 -57.75 -20.32
CA ILE A 154 -12.08 -57.43 -18.89
C ILE A 154 -10.70 -57.21 -18.25
N GLU A 155 -10.48 -56.02 -17.71
CA GLU A 155 -9.31 -55.66 -16.92
C GLU A 155 -9.64 -55.77 -15.41
N THR A 156 -8.77 -56.40 -14.61
CA THR A 156 -9.01 -56.52 -13.16
C THR A 156 -8.34 -55.39 -12.38
N ASP A 157 -8.88 -55.09 -11.19
CA ASP A 157 -8.26 -54.10 -10.29
C ASP A 157 -6.80 -54.50 -9.97
N GLU A 158 -6.54 -55.81 -9.86
CA GLU A 158 -5.22 -56.37 -9.60
C GLU A 158 -4.22 -56.10 -10.74
N ASP A 159 -4.66 -56.16 -12.00
CA ASP A 159 -3.83 -55.86 -13.19
C ASP A 159 -3.41 -54.39 -13.24
N LEU A 160 -4.28 -53.50 -12.74
CA LEU A 160 -4.02 -52.05 -12.65
C LEU A 160 -3.34 -51.65 -11.33
N GLY A 161 -2.98 -52.61 -10.47
CA GLY A 161 -2.35 -52.35 -9.18
C GLY A 161 -3.25 -51.63 -8.16
N VAL A 162 -4.56 -51.60 -8.40
CA VAL A 162 -5.54 -50.94 -7.56
C VAL A 162 -5.94 -51.85 -6.41
N LYS A 163 -5.65 -51.40 -5.18
CA LYS A 163 -6.10 -52.08 -3.96
C LYS A 163 -7.35 -51.42 -3.43
N MET A 164 -8.35 -52.23 -3.16
CA MET A 164 -9.59 -51.73 -2.59
C MET A 164 -9.32 -51.11 -1.20
N PRO A 165 -9.86 -49.90 -0.93
CA PRO A 165 -9.77 -49.30 0.39
C PRO A 165 -10.39 -50.23 1.45
N GLN A 166 -9.69 -50.39 2.59
CA GLN A 166 -10.21 -51.11 3.75
C GLN A 166 -11.41 -50.37 4.35
#